data_AF-K9SYD3-F1
#
_entry.id   AF-K9SYD3-F1
#
_cell.length_a   1.000
_cell.length_b   1.000
_cell.length_c   1.000
_cell.angle_alpha   90.00
_cell.angle_beta   90.00
_cell.angle_gamma   90.00
#
_symmetry.space_group_name_H-M   'P 1'
#
loop_
_entity.id
_entity.type
_entity.pdbx_description
1 polymer ?
#
loop_
_entity_poly.entity_id
_entity_poly.type
_entity_poly.pdbx_seq_one_letter_code
_entity_poly.pdbx_strand_id
1 'polypeptide(L)' 'MQLKTRNYADLISELQQRLDLNQAEIAQRIGTTCLSISRWKNGHHHPSPMAIALLRQTVLDLGDRGKDLLKEYFCG' A
#
# COMPACT_ATOMS: atom_id res chain seq x y z
N MET A 1 9.51 11.58 2.61
CA MET A 1 8.53 11.41 1.52
C MET A 1 7.17 11.12 2.16
N GLN A 2 6.24 12.08 2.14
CA GLN A 2 4.92 11.97 2.79
C GLN A 2 3.84 11.88 1.71
N LEU A 3 2.86 10.99 1.90
CA LEU A 3 1.67 10.86 1.04
C LEU A 3 0.81 12.13 1.16
N LYS A 4 0.33 12.69 0.03
CA LYS A 4 -0.36 14.00 -0.03
C LYS A 4 -1.63 14.11 0.82
N THR A 5 -2.34 13.00 1.01
CA THR A 5 -3.44 12.89 1.98
C THR A 5 -3.37 11.47 2.53
N ARG A 6 -3.13 11.32 3.83
CA ARG A 6 -2.90 10.01 4.48
C ARG A 6 -4.08 9.09 4.28
N ASN A 7 -4.03 8.20 3.30
CA ASN A 7 -4.90 7.04 3.33
C ASN A 7 -4.19 5.80 2.78
N TYR A 8 -3.34 5.22 3.63
CA TYR A 8 -2.84 3.86 3.42
C TYR A 8 -4.00 2.89 3.20
N ALA A 9 -5.18 3.17 3.77
CA ALA A 9 -6.40 2.41 3.53
C ALA A 9 -6.81 2.37 2.05
N ASP A 10 -6.77 3.52 1.37
CA ASP A 10 -7.17 3.64 -0.02
C ASP A 10 -6.13 2.97 -0.92
N LEU A 11 -4.83 3.25 -0.70
CA LEU A 11 -3.75 2.59 -1.45
C LEU A 11 -3.81 1.06 -1.30
N ILE A 12 -4.01 0.55 -0.08
CA ILE A 12 -4.12 -0.90 0.14
C ILE A 12 -5.36 -1.45 -0.56
N SER A 13 -6.50 -0.75 -0.51
CA SER A 13 -7.73 -1.22 -1.16
C SER A 13 -7.61 -1.23 -2.70
N GLU A 14 -6.96 -0.22 -3.28
CA GLU A 14 -6.62 -0.20 -4.72
C GLU A 14 -5.70 -1.36 -5.10
N LEU A 15 -4.67 -1.63 -4.31
CA LEU A 15 -3.77 -2.76 -4.54
C LEU A 15 -4.50 -4.10 -4.45
N GLN A 16 -5.39 -4.26 -3.47
CA GLN A 16 -6.23 -5.44 -3.32
C GLN A 16 -7.11 -5.67 -4.56
N GLN A 17 -7.77 -4.61 -5.05
CA GLN A 17 -8.63 -4.69 -6.25
C GLN A 17 -7.82 -5.00 -7.52
N ARG A 18 -6.67 -4.35 -7.72
CA ARG A 18 -5.88 -4.49 -8.97
C ARG A 18 -5.09 -5.78 -9.06
N LEU A 19 -4.70 -6.34 -7.92
CA LEU A 19 -3.96 -7.60 -7.82
C LEU A 19 -4.87 -8.81 -7.55
N ASP A 20 -6.15 -8.59 -7.30
CA ASP A 20 -7.11 -9.60 -6.83
C ASP A 20 -6.61 -10.32 -5.56
N LEU A 21 -6.11 -9.53 -4.60
CA LEU A 21 -5.52 -10.01 -3.35
C LEU A 21 -6.31 -9.57 -2.14
N ASN A 22 -6.40 -10.46 -1.14
CA ASN A 22 -6.92 -10.13 0.17
C ASN A 22 -5.85 -9.49 1.08
N GLN A 23 -6.25 -9.06 2.29
CA GLN A 23 -5.33 -8.38 3.21
C GLN A 23 -4.18 -9.28 3.68
N ALA A 24 -4.40 -10.60 3.77
CA ALA A 24 -3.37 -11.54 4.18
C ALA A 24 -2.32 -11.75 3.09
N GLU A 25 -2.74 -11.81 1.83
CA GLU A 25 -1.85 -11.94 0.68
C GLU A 25 -1.02 -10.66 0.48
N ILE A 26 -1.64 -9.48 0.63
CA ILE A 26 -0.90 -8.21 0.64
C ILE A 26 0.11 -8.20 1.80
N ALA A 27 -0.30 -8.62 3.00
CA ALA A 27 0.57 -8.65 4.16
C ALA A 27 1.78 -9.57 3.94
N GLN A 28 1.56 -10.78 3.42
CA GLN A 28 2.64 -11.70 3.07
C GLN A 28 3.57 -11.11 2.01
N ARG A 29 3.01 -10.49 0.97
CA ARG A 29 3.78 -9.90 -0.12
C ARG A 29 4.73 -8.80 0.34
N ILE A 30 4.32 -7.99 1.31
CA ILE A 30 5.14 -6.90 1.88
C ILE A 30 5.83 -7.28 3.20
N GLY A 31 5.84 -8.57 3.58
CA GLY A 31 6.54 -9.06 4.76
C GLY A 31 6.00 -8.51 6.09
N THR A 32 4.70 -8.30 6.21
CA THR A 32 4.02 -7.84 7.43
C THR A 32 2.88 -8.77 7.83
N THR A 33 2.14 -8.42 8.88
CA THR A 33 0.96 -9.17 9.33
C THR A 33 -0.35 -8.52 8.87
N CYS A 34 -1.41 -9.32 8.72
CA CYS A 34 -2.76 -8.80 8.43
C CYS A 34 -3.22 -7.79 9.50
N LEU A 35 -2.79 -7.98 10.75
CA LEU A 35 -3.07 -7.07 11.85
C LEU A 35 -2.44 -5.69 11.62
N SER A 36 -1.20 -5.65 11.11
CA SER A 36 -0.54 -4.41 10.72
C SER A 36 -1.31 -3.70 9.61
N ILE A 37 -1.71 -4.43 8.56
CA ILE A 37 -2.57 -3.88 7.48
C ILE A 37 -3.84 -3.27 8.06
N SER A 38 -4.58 -4.01 8.90
CA SER A 38 -5.81 -3.53 9.52
C SER A 38 -5.59 -2.25 10.35
N ARG A 39 -4.51 -2.19 11.13
CA ARG A 39 -4.14 -0.98 11.91
C ARG A 39 -3.82 0.22 11.00
N TRP A 40 -3.21 -0.01 9.85
CA TRP A 40 -2.94 1.05 8.87
C TRP A 40 -4.22 1.53 8.20
N LYS A 41 -5.11 0.61 7.81
CA LYS A 41 -6.40 0.94 7.20
C LYS A 41 -7.30 1.74 8.17
N ASN A 42 -7.27 1.40 9.45
CA ASN A 42 -8.05 2.10 10.48
C ASN A 42 -7.38 3.37 11.03
N GLY A 43 -6.21 3.77 10.50
CA GLY A 43 -5.50 4.97 10.96
C GLY A 43 -4.89 4.86 12.36
N HIS A 44 -4.90 3.67 12.98
CA HIS A 44 -4.36 3.45 14.33
C HIS A 44 -2.82 3.45 14.37
N HIS A 45 -2.17 3.07 13.26
CA HIS A 45 -0.71 3.10 13.15
C HIS A 45 -0.27 3.44 11.73
N HIS A 46 0.91 4.06 11.60
CA HIS A 46 1.53 4.27 10.29
C HIS A 46 2.48 3.11 9.95
N PRO A 47 2.57 2.71 8.66
CA PRO A 47 3.58 1.77 8.20
C PRO A 47 4.99 2.31 8.41
N SER A 48 5.93 1.40 8.66
CA SER A 48 7.35 1.74 8.74
C SER A 48 7.87 2.22 7.38
N PRO A 49 9.00 2.95 7.33
CA PRO A 49 9.62 3.34 6.06
C PRO A 49 9.87 2.15 5.11
N MET A 50 10.23 0.99 5.65
CA MET A 50 10.40 -0.25 4.89
C MET A 50 9.07 -0.73 4.28
N ALA A 51 8.00 -0.74 5.07
CA ALA A 51 6.67 -1.12 4.56
C ALA A 51 6.17 -0.16 3.47
N ILE A 52 6.45 1.14 3.60
CA ILE A 52 6.13 2.13 2.55
C ILE A 52 6.92 1.83 1.26
N ALA A 53 8.21 1.48 1.38
CA ALA A 53 9.03 1.11 0.23
C ALA A 53 8.50 -0.15 -0.46
N LEU A 54 8.06 -1.16 0.30
CA LEU A 54 7.47 -2.39 -0.24
C LEU A 54 6.10 -2.16 -0.88
N LEU A 55 5.26 -1.29 -0.31
CA LEU A 55 4.02 -0.85 -0.95
C LEU A 55 4.31 -0.16 -2.28
N ARG A 56 5.31 0.74 -2.32
CA ARG A 56 5.76 1.37 -3.57
C ARG A 56 6.24 0.35 -4.59
N GLN A 57 7.03 -0.63 -4.17
CA GLN A 57 7.50 -1.70 -5.04
C GLN A 57 6.32 -2.51 -5.61
N THR A 58 5.33 -2.82 -4.77
CA THR A 58 4.12 -3.53 -5.21
C THR A 58 3.35 -2.74 -6.28
N VAL A 59 3.31 -1.41 -6.16
CA VAL A 59 2.73 -0.54 -7.19
C VAL A 59 3.60 -0.54 -8.47
N LEU A 60 4.93 -0.54 -8.36
CA LEU A 60 5.82 -0.62 -9.53
C LEU A 60 5.64 -1.95 -10.29
N ASP A 61 5.44 -3.05 -9.57
CA ASP A 61 5.19 -4.38 -10.15
C ASP A 61 3.89 -4.44 -10.98
N LEU A 62 2.94 -3.52 -10.76
CA LEU A 62 1.72 -3.41 -11.58
C LEU A 62 1.98 -2.83 -12.98
N GLY A 63 3.17 -2.29 -13.24
CA GLY A 63 3.53 -1.68 -14.52
C GLY A 63 2.62 -0.50 -14.87
N ASP A 64 2.02 -0.53 -16.07
CA ASP A 64 1.12 0.53 -16.54
C ASP A 64 -0.09 0.75 -15.61
N ARG A 65 -0.58 -0.33 -14.97
CA ARG A 65 -1.70 -0.29 -14.02
C ARG A 65 -1.34 0.30 -12.65
N GLY A 66 -0.08 0.67 -12.42
CA GLY A 66 0.36 1.31 -11.18
C GLY A 66 0.79 2.77 -11.35
N LYS A 67 0.84 3.29 -12.58
CA LYS A 67 1.38 4.63 -12.88
C LYS A 67 0.58 5.76 -12.23
N ASP A 68 -0.74 5.63 -12.24
CA ASP A 68 -1.68 6.53 -11.57
C ASP A 68 -1.48 6.50 -10.05
N LEU A 69 -1.39 5.30 -9.46
CA LEU A 69 -1.15 5.13 -8.03
C LEU A 69 0.22 5.72 -7.59
N LEU A 70 1.27 5.58 -8.43
CA LEU A 70 2.56 6.23 -8.16
C LEU A 70 2.43 7.75 -8.16
N LYS A 71 1.69 8.32 -9.11
CA LYS A 71 1.49 9.75 -9.23
C LYS A 71 0.65 10.31 -8.08
N GLU A 72 -0.39 9.58 -7.68
CA GLU A 72 -1.34 9.99 -6.66
C GLU A 72 -0.78 9.88 -5.24
N TYR A 73 -0.14 8.75 -4.93
CA TYR A 73 0.32 8.45 -3.57
C TYR A 73 1.79 8.81 -3.36
N PHE A 74 2.68 8.54 -4.32
CA PHE A 74 4.13 8.63 -4.11
C PHE A 74 4.81 9.86 -4.74
N CYS A 75 4.07 10.70 -5.46
CA CYS A 75 4.61 11.91 -6.08
C CYS A 75 4.38 13.11 -5.16
N GLY A 76 5.42 13.46 -4.41
CA GLY A 76 5.51 14.65 -3.56
C GLY A 76 6.45 15.68 -4.15
#